data_AF-A0AA37PIM7-F1
#
_entry.id   AF-A0AA37PIM7-F1
#
_cell.length_a   1.000
_cell.length_b   1.000
_cell.length_c   1.000
_cell.angle_alpha   90.00
_cell.angle_beta   90.00
_cell.angle_gamma   90.00
#
_symmetry.space_group_name_H-M   'P 1'
#
loop_
_entity.id
_entity.type
_entity.pdbx_description
1 polymer ?
#
loop_
_entity_poly.entity_id
_entity_poly.type
_entity_poly.pdbx_seq_one_letter_code
_entity_poly.pdbx_strand_id
1 'polypeptide(L)'
;MFHREFGHLPRLIREAGNVERTKVIAGHFDLIAGALHHHHGSEDHLVWPLLKKRAGAAAEKHLRLIEDQHDELAVRLEWLIEAMRKWVADDAAACGRETACAAESFAELLAEHMAAEEELVVPFMEQHISAAEWDAMVAEGAAGGDPATLPLAFGMLMYEGDYGVVERALGNMPADARPAVRGCAADSYSQHARRVYGTATPLRSTEL
;
A
#
# COMPACT_ATOMS: atom_id res chain seq x y z
N MET A 1 4.50 1.10 -4.40
CA MET A 1 4.85 1.19 -2.95
C MET A 1 4.48 -0.10 -2.24
N PHE A 2 3.21 -0.49 -2.28
CA PHE A 2 2.73 -1.74 -1.68
C PHE A 2 3.51 -2.98 -2.11
N HIS A 3 3.86 -3.13 -3.40
CA HIS A 3 4.71 -4.23 -3.88
C HIS A 3 6.03 -4.35 -3.08
N ARG A 4 6.71 -3.23 -2.81
CA ARG A 4 7.91 -3.19 -1.96
C ARG A 4 7.60 -3.64 -0.53
N GLU A 5 6.61 -3.00 0.09
CA GLU A 5 6.33 -3.18 1.52
C GLU A 5 5.91 -4.62 1.85
N PHE A 6 4.97 -5.18 1.08
CA PHE A 6 4.53 -6.56 1.24
C PHE A 6 5.57 -7.56 0.75
N GLY A 7 6.35 -7.26 -0.29
CA GLY A 7 7.43 -8.12 -0.77
C GLY A 7 8.58 -8.31 0.23
N HIS A 8 8.87 -7.32 1.08
CA HIS A 8 9.85 -7.49 2.17
C HIS A 8 9.32 -8.30 3.36
N LEU A 9 8.01 -8.34 3.56
CA LEU A 9 7.37 -8.85 4.78
C LEU A 9 7.73 -10.32 5.10
N PRO A 10 7.74 -11.27 4.15
CA PRO A 10 8.09 -12.66 4.43
C PRO A 10 9.49 -12.81 5.03
N ARG A 11 10.47 -12.08 4.47
CA ARG A 11 11.85 -12.10 4.96
C ARG A 11 11.95 -11.47 6.35
N LEU A 12 11.30 -10.33 6.57
CA LEU A 12 11.27 -9.67 7.88
C LEU A 12 10.73 -10.60 8.97
N ILE A 13 9.63 -11.31 8.69
CA ILE A 13 9.02 -12.26 9.63
C ILE A 13 9.98 -13.41 9.93
N ARG A 14 10.61 -14.01 8.91
CA ARG A 14 11.57 -15.12 9.06
C ARG A 14 12.78 -14.72 9.91
N GLU A 15 13.23 -13.47 9.80
CA GLU A 15 14.44 -12.96 10.45
C GLU A 15 14.20 -12.27 11.82
N ALA A 16 12.95 -12.17 12.31
CA ALA A 16 12.64 -11.34 13.47
C ALA A 16 13.47 -11.71 14.72
N GLY A 17 13.59 -13.01 15.03
CA GLY A 17 14.51 -13.54 16.04
C GLY A 17 14.22 -13.17 17.51
N ASN A 18 13.35 -12.21 17.81
CA ASN A 18 12.92 -11.85 19.16
C ASN A 18 11.59 -11.07 19.17
N VAL A 19 10.95 -11.02 20.35
CA VAL A 19 9.63 -10.37 20.57
C VAL A 19 9.61 -8.88 20.24
N GLU A 20 10.66 -8.13 20.58
CA GLU A 20 10.70 -6.68 20.28
C GLU A 20 10.71 -6.43 18.77
N ARG A 21 11.44 -7.28 18.04
CA ARG A 21 11.48 -7.22 16.59
C ARG A 21 10.14 -7.63 15.97
N THR A 22 9.49 -8.66 16.49
CA THR A 22 8.15 -9.08 16.08
C THR A 22 7.14 -7.92 16.20
N LYS A 23 7.15 -7.17 17.31
CA LYS A 23 6.28 -6.00 17.50
C LYS A 23 6.52 -4.89 16.48
N VAL A 24 7.78 -4.62 16.14
CA VAL A 24 8.12 -3.62 15.11
C VAL A 24 7.57 -4.02 13.75
N ILE A 25 7.71 -5.30 13.38
CA ILE A 25 7.21 -5.83 12.11
C ILE A 25 5.67 -5.82 12.10
N ALA A 26 5.03 -6.20 13.21
CA ALA A 26 3.58 -6.16 13.33
C ALA A 26 3.00 -4.74 13.22
N GLY A 27 3.59 -3.76 13.92
CA GLY A 27 3.15 -2.36 13.79
C GLY A 27 3.38 -1.79 12.38
N HIS A 28 4.43 -2.25 11.70
CA HIS A 28 4.63 -1.90 10.29
C HIS A 28 3.58 -2.56 9.38
N PHE A 29 3.27 -3.82 9.61
CA PHE A 29 2.22 -4.54 8.89
C PHE A 29 0.85 -3.85 9.06
N ASP A 30 0.47 -3.46 10.28
CA ASP A 30 -0.79 -2.76 10.54
C ASP A 30 -0.90 -1.45 9.73
N LEU A 31 0.21 -0.70 9.63
CA LEU A 31 0.29 0.52 8.82
C LEU A 31 0.02 0.24 7.34
N ILE A 32 0.71 -0.74 6.75
CA ILE A 32 0.62 -1.00 5.30
C ILE A 32 -0.67 -1.74 4.93
N ALA A 33 -1.19 -2.59 5.81
CA ALA A 33 -2.48 -3.27 5.65
C ALA A 33 -3.64 -2.27 5.69
N GLY A 34 -3.62 -1.33 6.66
CA GLY A 34 -4.61 -0.27 6.73
C GLY A 34 -4.57 0.64 5.50
N ALA A 35 -3.37 1.03 5.06
CA ALA A 35 -3.21 1.84 3.85
C ALA A 35 -3.71 1.11 2.58
N LEU A 36 -3.45 -0.19 2.44
CA LEU A 36 -3.91 -0.99 1.31
C LEU A 36 -5.43 -1.15 1.30
N HIS A 37 -6.03 -1.48 2.46
CA HIS A 37 -7.48 -1.60 2.58
C HIS A 37 -8.20 -0.29 2.21
N HIS A 38 -7.66 0.83 2.69
CA HIS A 38 -8.18 2.17 2.37
C HIS A 38 -8.03 2.52 0.88
N HIS A 39 -6.93 2.11 0.26
CA HIS A 39 -6.66 2.31 -1.16
C HIS A 39 -7.69 1.57 -2.04
N HIS A 40 -7.83 0.25 -1.88
CA HIS A 40 -8.81 -0.53 -2.66
C HIS A 40 -10.23 -0.02 -2.42
N GLY A 41 -10.57 0.31 -1.15
CA GLY A 41 -11.85 0.92 -0.83
C GLY A 41 -12.08 2.23 -1.58
N SER A 42 -11.08 3.10 -1.69
CA SER A 42 -11.23 4.35 -2.47
C SER A 42 -11.48 4.08 -3.95
N GLU A 43 -10.83 3.07 -4.53
CA GLU A 43 -11.02 2.70 -5.93
C GLU A 43 -12.41 2.13 -6.21
N ASP A 44 -12.87 1.22 -5.34
CA ASP A 44 -14.20 0.61 -5.42
C ASP A 44 -15.32 1.64 -5.35
N HIS A 45 -15.15 2.67 -4.52
CA HIS A 45 -16.19 3.67 -4.28
C HIS A 45 -16.13 4.85 -5.27
N LEU A 46 -14.94 5.23 -5.75
CA LEU A 46 -14.74 6.45 -6.53
C LEU A 46 -14.36 6.18 -7.99
N VAL A 47 -13.45 5.23 -8.24
CA VAL A 47 -12.80 5.07 -9.54
C VAL A 47 -13.58 4.10 -10.45
N TRP A 48 -13.84 2.87 -9.98
CA TRP A 48 -14.53 1.86 -10.79
C TRP A 48 -15.93 2.29 -11.24
N PRO A 49 -16.77 2.91 -10.39
CA PRO A 49 -18.08 3.40 -10.81
C PRO A 49 -18.00 4.45 -11.93
N LEU A 50 -17.00 5.34 -11.87
CA LEU A 50 -16.80 6.36 -12.90
C LEU A 50 -16.38 5.74 -14.23
N LEU A 51 -15.44 4.79 -14.20
CA LEU A 51 -14.98 4.10 -15.40
C LEU A 51 -16.09 3.26 -16.04
N LYS A 52 -16.87 2.51 -15.25
CA LYS A 52 -18.05 1.78 -15.76
C LYS A 52 -19.01 2.71 -16.51
N LYS A 53 -19.23 3.92 -15.99
CA LYS A 53 -20.09 4.92 -16.61
C LYS A 53 -19.53 5.50 -17.92
N ARG A 54 -18.21 5.63 -18.06
CA ARG A 54 -17.57 6.38 -19.17
C ARG A 54 -16.96 5.50 -20.26
N ALA A 55 -16.38 4.38 -19.89
CA ALA A 55 -15.64 3.50 -20.81
C ALA A 55 -16.50 2.32 -21.32
N GLY A 56 -17.68 2.10 -20.74
CA GLY A 56 -18.66 1.12 -21.19
C GLY A 56 -18.15 -0.33 -21.10
N ALA A 57 -18.67 -1.20 -21.98
CA ALA A 57 -18.49 -2.64 -21.89
C ALA A 57 -17.03 -3.12 -21.99
N ALA A 58 -16.15 -2.34 -22.64
CA ALA A 58 -14.73 -2.68 -22.77
C ALA A 58 -14.03 -2.65 -21.40
N ALA A 59 -14.20 -1.57 -20.63
CA ALA A 59 -13.65 -1.48 -19.28
C ALA A 59 -14.37 -2.42 -18.31
N GLU A 60 -15.68 -2.63 -18.47
CA GLU A 60 -16.48 -3.42 -17.54
C GLU A 60 -15.97 -4.86 -17.35
N LYS A 61 -15.43 -5.49 -18.42
CA LYS A 61 -14.79 -6.81 -18.30
C LYS A 61 -13.55 -6.76 -17.40
N HIS A 62 -12.69 -5.77 -17.58
CA HIS A 62 -11.45 -5.62 -16.80
C HIS A 62 -11.76 -5.22 -15.36
N LEU A 63 -12.70 -4.30 -15.15
CA LEU A 63 -13.11 -3.87 -13.82
C LEU A 63 -13.72 -5.00 -12.99
N ARG A 64 -14.50 -5.91 -13.61
CA ARG A 64 -14.97 -7.12 -12.91
C ARG A 64 -13.82 -8.00 -12.42
N LEU A 65 -12.80 -8.20 -13.25
CA LEU A 65 -11.62 -8.96 -12.85
C LEU A 65 -10.91 -8.30 -11.66
N ILE A 66 -10.74 -6.99 -11.69
CA ILE A 66 -10.10 -6.22 -10.61
C ILE A 66 -10.93 -6.26 -9.33
N GLU A 67 -12.25 -6.11 -9.41
CA GLU A 67 -13.16 -6.24 -8.26
C GLU A 67 -13.12 -7.66 -7.66
N ASP A 68 -13.12 -8.71 -8.49
CA ASP A 68 -12.98 -10.09 -8.02
C ASP A 68 -11.61 -10.31 -7.32
N GLN A 69 -10.54 -9.67 -7.81
CA GLN A 69 -9.22 -9.68 -7.17
C GLN A 69 -9.20 -8.90 -5.85
N HIS A 70 -9.91 -7.77 -5.73
CA HIS A 70 -10.08 -7.05 -4.46
C HIS A 70 -10.74 -7.94 -3.41
N ASP A 71 -11.80 -8.65 -3.77
CA ASP A 71 -12.49 -9.58 -2.88
C ASP A 71 -11.55 -10.72 -2.42
N GLU A 72 -10.77 -11.30 -3.33
CA GLU A 72 -9.80 -12.34 -2.96
C GLU A 72 -8.69 -11.79 -2.05
N LEU A 73 -8.14 -10.62 -2.37
CA LEU A 73 -7.13 -9.94 -1.56
C LEU A 73 -7.66 -9.61 -0.16
N ALA A 74 -8.91 -9.15 -0.04
CA ALA A 74 -9.52 -8.87 1.25
C ALA A 74 -9.56 -10.13 2.13
N VAL A 75 -9.98 -11.27 1.58
CA VAL A 75 -10.00 -12.56 2.30
C VAL A 75 -8.59 -13.00 2.71
N ARG A 76 -7.61 -12.88 1.82
CA ARG A 76 -6.21 -13.26 2.12
C ARG A 76 -5.58 -12.32 3.15
N LEU A 77 -5.90 -11.03 3.10
CA LEU A 77 -5.43 -10.05 4.07
C LEU A 77 -5.99 -10.36 5.47
N GLU A 78 -7.26 -10.76 5.59
CA GLU A 78 -7.83 -11.18 6.87
C GLU A 78 -7.09 -12.39 7.47
N TRP A 79 -6.75 -13.38 6.64
CA TRP A 79 -5.95 -14.53 7.09
C TRP A 79 -4.55 -14.14 7.54
N LEU A 80 -3.90 -13.23 6.82
CA LEU A 80 -2.59 -12.70 7.20
C LEU A 80 -2.66 -11.89 8.49
N ILE A 81 -3.70 -11.06 8.68
CA ILE A 81 -3.95 -10.33 9.92
C ILE A 81 -4.06 -11.31 11.10
N GLU A 82 -4.82 -12.39 10.95
CA GLU A 82 -4.96 -13.39 12.01
C GLU A 82 -3.65 -14.14 12.29
N ALA A 83 -2.87 -14.48 11.26
CA ALA A 83 -1.56 -15.09 11.42
C ALA A 83 -0.58 -14.14 12.17
N MET A 84 -0.55 -12.86 11.80
CA MET A 84 0.25 -11.83 12.46
C MET A 84 -0.14 -11.68 13.94
N ARG A 85 -1.43 -11.67 14.26
CA ARG A 85 -1.91 -11.63 15.66
C ARG A 85 -1.44 -12.83 16.47
N LYS A 86 -1.57 -14.05 15.93
CA LYS A 86 -1.07 -15.26 16.58
C LYS A 86 0.44 -15.22 16.78
N TRP A 87 1.19 -14.79 15.76
CA TRP A 87 2.64 -14.67 15.84
C TRP A 87 3.12 -13.63 16.87
N VAL A 88 2.37 -12.54 17.08
CA VAL A 88 2.66 -11.57 18.14
C VAL A 88 2.34 -12.13 19.53
N ALA A 89 1.28 -12.93 19.65
CA ALA A 89 0.84 -13.50 20.92
C ALA A 89 1.69 -14.69 21.39
N ASP A 90 2.12 -15.54 20.45
CA ASP A 90 2.87 -16.77 20.73
C ASP A 90 4.36 -16.58 20.40
N ASP A 91 5.24 -16.74 21.40
CA ASP A 91 6.72 -16.66 21.27
C ASP A 91 7.32 -17.91 20.56
N ALA A 92 6.54 -18.59 19.73
CA ALA A 92 6.95 -19.82 19.06
C ALA A 92 7.49 -19.53 17.65
N ALA A 93 8.74 -19.94 17.40
CA ALA A 93 9.35 -19.92 16.07
C ALA A 93 8.54 -20.68 14.98
N ALA A 94 7.58 -21.53 15.37
CA ALA A 94 6.66 -22.18 14.45
C ALA A 94 5.64 -21.20 13.84
N CYS A 95 5.02 -20.33 14.65
CA CYS A 95 4.05 -19.33 14.20
C CYS A 95 4.68 -18.34 13.22
N GLY A 96 5.97 -18.01 13.39
CA GLY A 96 6.69 -17.15 12.45
C GLY A 96 6.84 -17.76 11.06
N ARG A 97 7.03 -19.08 10.93
CA ARG A 97 7.11 -19.73 9.61
C ARG A 97 5.77 -19.71 8.88
N GLU A 98 4.69 -20.04 9.58
CA GLU A 98 3.33 -20.02 9.01
C GLU A 98 2.94 -18.60 8.58
N THR A 99 3.24 -17.61 9.40
CA THR A 99 2.97 -16.20 9.10
C THR A 99 3.79 -15.71 7.91
N ALA A 100 5.06 -16.13 7.78
CA ALA A 100 5.87 -15.79 6.62
C ALA A 100 5.32 -16.41 5.32
N CYS A 101 4.82 -17.65 5.36
CA CYS A 101 4.18 -18.26 4.20
C CYS A 101 2.86 -17.54 3.82
N ALA A 102 2.07 -17.11 4.81
CA ALA A 102 0.87 -16.31 4.56
C ALA A 102 1.22 -14.94 3.93
N ALA A 103 2.28 -14.29 4.42
CA ALA A 103 2.77 -13.04 3.85
C ALA A 103 3.28 -13.20 2.41
N GLU A 104 3.95 -14.32 2.11
CA GLU A 104 4.47 -14.63 0.78
C GLU A 104 3.32 -14.84 -0.21
N SER A 105 2.34 -15.68 0.15
CA SER A 105 1.15 -15.89 -0.68
C SER A 105 0.34 -14.61 -0.89
N PHE A 106 0.25 -13.74 0.12
CA PHE A 106 -0.41 -12.45 -0.04
C PHE A 106 0.36 -11.51 -0.96
N ALA A 107 1.69 -11.44 -0.81
CA ALA A 107 2.54 -10.60 -1.65
C ALA A 107 2.50 -11.01 -3.12
N GLU A 108 2.50 -12.32 -3.42
CA GLU A 108 2.35 -12.86 -4.78
C GLU A 108 1.01 -12.45 -5.39
N LEU A 109 -0.11 -12.68 -4.70
CA LEU A 109 -1.44 -12.27 -5.17
C LEU A 109 -1.55 -10.76 -5.39
N LEU A 110 -0.98 -9.98 -4.47
CA LEU A 110 -0.98 -8.52 -4.56
C LEU A 110 -0.17 -8.02 -5.77
N ALA A 111 0.96 -8.66 -6.07
CA ALA A 111 1.77 -8.33 -7.24
C ALA A 111 1.02 -8.63 -8.54
N GLU A 112 0.35 -9.77 -8.64
CA GLU A 112 -0.48 -10.13 -9.79
C GLU A 112 -1.62 -9.14 -10.01
N HIS A 113 -2.29 -8.74 -8.93
CA HIS A 113 -3.36 -7.76 -8.96
C HIS A 113 -2.86 -6.38 -9.43
N MET A 114 -1.77 -5.85 -8.87
CA MET A 114 -1.23 -4.54 -9.29
C MET A 114 -0.79 -4.56 -10.76
N ALA A 115 -0.17 -5.64 -11.21
CA ALA A 115 0.19 -5.79 -12.62
C ALA A 115 -1.07 -5.76 -13.52
N ALA A 116 -2.16 -6.41 -13.10
CA ALA A 116 -3.42 -6.38 -13.81
C ALA A 116 -4.04 -4.98 -13.85
N GLU A 117 -3.98 -4.21 -12.76
CA GLU A 117 -4.45 -2.82 -12.75
C GLU A 117 -3.65 -1.93 -13.70
N GLU A 118 -2.32 -1.99 -13.62
CA GLU A 118 -1.40 -1.21 -14.46
C GLU A 118 -1.60 -1.53 -15.96
N GLU A 119 -1.77 -2.80 -16.30
CA GLU A 119 -1.95 -3.24 -17.70
C GLU A 119 -3.36 -2.96 -18.23
N LEU A 120 -4.39 -3.22 -17.42
CA LEU A 120 -5.77 -3.33 -17.91
C LEU A 120 -6.64 -2.14 -17.54
N VAL A 121 -6.37 -1.43 -16.45
CA VAL A 121 -7.27 -0.40 -15.92
C VAL A 121 -6.69 1.01 -16.00
N VAL A 122 -5.40 1.18 -15.68
CA VAL A 122 -4.72 2.49 -15.78
C VAL A 122 -4.89 3.14 -17.17
N PRO A 123 -4.80 2.42 -18.31
CA PRO A 123 -5.07 3.03 -19.61
C PRO A 123 -6.48 3.60 -19.75
N PHE A 124 -7.50 2.97 -19.15
CA PHE A 124 -8.86 3.52 -19.14
C PHE A 124 -8.97 4.72 -18.20
N MET A 125 -8.28 4.71 -17.06
CA MET A 125 -8.19 5.88 -16.18
C MET A 125 -7.64 7.09 -16.93
N GLU A 126 -6.50 6.93 -17.61
CA GLU A 126 -5.87 8.01 -18.38
C GLU A 126 -6.75 8.55 -19.51
N GLN A 127 -7.54 7.68 -20.14
CA GLN A 127 -8.42 8.06 -21.25
C GLN A 127 -9.75 8.70 -20.80
N HIS A 128 -10.24 8.37 -19.60
CA HIS A 128 -11.62 8.71 -19.20
C HIS A 128 -11.73 9.54 -17.91
N ILE A 129 -10.63 9.73 -17.17
CA ILE A 129 -10.57 10.53 -15.96
C ILE A 129 -9.60 11.68 -16.20
N SER A 130 -10.09 12.92 -16.09
CA SER A 130 -9.22 14.09 -16.21
C SER A 130 -8.33 14.23 -14.97
N ALA A 131 -7.18 14.91 -15.12
CA ALA A 131 -6.29 15.16 -13.99
C ALA A 131 -7.00 15.85 -12.81
N ALA A 132 -7.90 16.80 -13.08
CA ALA A 132 -8.66 17.50 -12.03
C ALA A 132 -9.65 16.59 -11.30
N GLU A 133 -10.29 15.65 -12.00
CA GLU A 133 -11.17 14.66 -11.37
C GLU A 133 -10.37 13.67 -10.53
N TRP A 134 -9.22 13.22 -11.05
CA TRP A 134 -8.30 12.38 -10.30
C TRP A 134 -7.81 13.07 -9.03
N ASP A 135 -7.42 14.34 -9.12
CA ASP A 135 -6.97 15.12 -7.96
C ASP A 135 -8.08 15.26 -6.91
N ALA A 136 -9.34 15.43 -7.33
CA ALA A 136 -10.49 15.47 -6.43
C ALA A 136 -10.73 14.11 -5.75
N MET A 137 -10.63 13.00 -6.49
CA MET A 137 -10.75 11.64 -5.94
C MET A 137 -9.63 11.33 -4.95
N VAL A 138 -8.38 11.72 -5.23
CA VAL A 138 -7.25 11.55 -4.31
C VAL A 138 -7.49 12.36 -3.03
N ALA A 139 -7.99 13.60 -3.14
CA ALA A 139 -8.30 14.42 -1.98
C ALA A 139 -9.45 13.85 -1.14
N GLU A 140 -10.48 13.28 -1.79
CA GLU A 140 -11.60 12.60 -1.12
C GLU A 140 -11.13 11.30 -0.45
N GLY A 141 -10.34 10.48 -1.14
CA GLY A 141 -9.72 9.30 -0.56
C GLY A 141 -8.81 9.64 0.61
N ALA A 142 -8.04 10.72 0.54
CA ALA A 142 -7.21 11.15 1.66
C ALA A 142 -8.01 11.74 2.85
N ALA A 143 -9.30 12.04 2.68
CA ALA A 143 -10.12 12.63 3.73
C ALA A 143 -10.32 11.65 4.89
N GLY A 144 -10.09 12.12 6.11
CA GLY A 144 -10.21 11.31 7.33
C GLY A 144 -8.94 10.56 7.75
N GLY A 145 -7.86 10.62 6.97
CA GLY A 145 -6.55 10.13 7.39
C GLY A 145 -5.98 10.93 8.57
N ASP A 146 -5.21 10.27 9.44
CA ASP A 146 -4.52 10.92 10.55
C ASP A 146 -3.39 11.83 10.04
N PRO A 147 -3.47 13.16 10.25
CA PRO A 147 -2.43 14.10 9.81
C PRO A 147 -1.03 13.77 10.36
N ALA A 148 -0.94 13.11 11.52
CA ALA A 148 0.34 12.72 12.11
C ALA A 148 1.09 11.65 11.29
N THR A 149 0.36 10.88 10.47
CA THR A 149 0.94 9.83 9.61
C THR A 149 1.38 10.34 8.23
N LEU A 150 0.94 11.54 7.83
CA LEU A 150 1.19 12.10 6.50
C LEU A 150 2.69 12.19 6.14
N PRO A 151 3.60 12.65 7.03
CA PRO A 151 5.02 12.67 6.71
C PRO A 151 5.58 11.28 6.37
N LEU A 152 5.18 10.24 7.12
CA LEU A 152 5.63 8.89 6.86
C LEU A 152 5.06 8.36 5.54
N ALA A 153 3.75 8.52 5.31
CA ALA A 153 3.10 8.07 4.08
C ALA A 153 3.74 8.72 2.84
N PHE A 154 3.95 10.04 2.85
CA PHE A 154 4.63 10.74 1.77
C PHE A 154 6.10 10.33 1.64
N GLY A 155 6.80 10.05 2.75
CA GLY A 155 8.16 9.55 2.70
C GLY A 155 8.26 8.17 2.04
N MET A 156 7.31 7.28 2.32
CA MET A 156 7.21 5.96 1.70
C MET A 156 6.91 6.04 0.20
N LEU A 157 6.02 6.97 -0.19
CA LEU A 157 5.70 7.28 -1.58
C LEU A 157 6.88 7.91 -2.31
N MET A 158 7.55 8.90 -1.71
CA MET A 158 8.76 9.55 -2.25
C MET A 158 9.90 8.55 -2.48
N TYR A 159 10.04 7.56 -1.60
CA TYR A 159 11.09 6.56 -1.76
C TYR A 159 10.79 5.59 -2.91
N GLU A 160 9.53 5.26 -3.20
CA GLU A 160 9.19 4.37 -4.33
C GLU A 160 8.97 5.09 -5.66
N GLY A 161 8.16 6.13 -5.59
CA GLY A 161 7.40 6.65 -6.71
C GLY A 161 8.17 7.61 -7.59
N ASP A 162 7.61 7.83 -8.78
CA ASP A 162 8.08 8.87 -9.68
C ASP A 162 7.93 10.26 -9.04
N TYR A 163 8.95 11.10 -9.23
CA TYR A 163 8.99 12.44 -8.66
C TYR A 163 7.77 13.28 -9.09
N GLY A 164 7.36 13.22 -10.35
CA GLY A 164 6.21 13.99 -10.85
C GLY A 164 4.89 13.56 -10.22
N VAL A 165 4.68 12.26 -10.01
CA VAL A 165 3.50 11.70 -9.33
C VAL A 165 3.43 12.18 -7.88
N VAL A 166 4.56 12.10 -7.17
CA VAL A 166 4.67 12.52 -5.77
C VAL A 166 4.44 14.02 -5.61
N GLU A 167 5.00 14.83 -6.51
CA GLU A 167 4.82 16.29 -6.50
C GLU A 167 3.36 16.69 -6.74
N ARG A 168 2.64 15.97 -7.61
CA ARG A 168 1.20 16.18 -7.81
C ARG A 168 0.40 15.82 -6.57
N ALA A 169 0.69 14.68 -5.95
CA ALA A 169 0.04 14.27 -4.70
C ALA A 169 0.26 15.30 -3.57
N LEU A 170 1.47 15.84 -3.43
CA LEU A 170 1.75 16.95 -2.51
C LEU A 170 0.98 18.22 -2.87
N GLY A 171 0.79 18.49 -4.17
CA GLY A 171 0.00 19.60 -4.68
C GLY A 171 -1.49 19.55 -4.31
N ASN A 172 -2.04 18.37 -4.05
CA ASN A 172 -3.43 18.17 -3.66
C ASN A 172 -3.68 18.37 -2.16
N MET A 173 -2.61 18.47 -1.36
CA MET A 173 -2.73 18.77 0.07
C MET A 173 -3.13 20.23 0.34
N PRO A 174 -3.72 20.53 1.51
CA PRO A 174 -3.84 21.89 2.02
C PRO A 174 -2.50 22.64 1.96
N ALA A 175 -2.51 23.87 1.44
CA ALA A 175 -1.28 24.62 1.11
C ALA A 175 -0.36 24.86 2.32
N ASP A 176 -0.95 24.98 3.51
CA ASP A 176 -0.29 25.14 4.81
C ASP A 176 0.41 23.86 5.29
N ALA A 177 -0.08 22.68 4.91
CA ALA A 177 0.53 21.40 5.28
C ALA A 177 1.76 21.02 4.42
N ARG A 178 1.83 21.50 3.17
CA ARG A 178 2.86 21.08 2.19
C ARG A 178 4.31 21.34 2.66
N PRO A 179 4.67 22.51 3.22
CA PRO A 179 6.05 22.77 3.63
C PRO A 179 6.51 21.84 4.75
N ALA A 180 5.62 21.56 5.70
CA ALA A 180 5.91 20.65 6.80
C ALA A 180 6.19 19.24 6.28
N VAL A 181 5.32 18.69 5.42
CA VAL A 181 5.53 17.36 4.83
C VAL A 181 6.81 17.31 4.00
N ARG A 182 7.08 18.29 3.13
CA ARG A 182 8.33 18.34 2.36
C ARG A 182 9.57 18.37 3.24
N GLY A 183 9.50 19.09 4.36
CA GLY A 183 10.64 19.26 5.27
C GLY A 183 10.98 18.01 6.08
N CYS A 184 10.04 17.07 6.27
CA CYS A 184 10.27 15.91 7.13
C CYS A 184 9.98 14.54 6.50
N ALA A 185 9.30 14.44 5.36
CA ALA A 185 8.87 13.15 4.80
C ALA A 185 10.03 12.16 4.54
N ALA A 186 11.12 12.63 3.91
CA ALA A 186 12.29 11.80 3.66
C ALA A 186 12.94 11.31 4.96
N ASP A 187 13.05 12.16 5.98
CA ASP A 187 13.62 11.81 7.29
C ASP A 187 12.70 10.88 8.07
N SER A 188 11.38 11.11 8.04
CA SER A 188 10.37 10.24 8.64
C SER A 188 10.45 8.83 8.07
N TYR A 189 10.51 8.69 6.74
CA TYR A 189 10.71 7.39 6.11
C TYR A 189 12.08 6.80 6.44
N SER A 190 13.15 7.58 6.36
CA SER A 190 14.51 7.09 6.67
C SER A 190 14.62 6.54 8.10
N GLN A 191 13.96 7.17 9.06
CA GLN A 191 13.90 6.70 10.45
C GLN A 191 13.05 5.44 10.57
N HIS A 192 11.87 5.42 9.94
CA HIS A 192 10.98 4.24 9.93
C HIS A 192 11.65 3.05 9.25
N ALA A 193 12.28 3.24 8.10
CA ALA A 193 12.99 2.23 7.35
C ALA A 193 14.15 1.62 8.14
N ARG A 194 14.93 2.44 8.87
CA ARG A 194 15.96 1.89 9.78
C ARG A 194 15.36 1.01 10.86
N ARG A 195 14.21 1.40 11.42
CA ARG A 195 13.52 0.59 12.43
C ARG A 195 13.00 -0.70 11.82
N VAL A 196 12.40 -0.67 10.63
CA VAL A 196 11.72 -1.82 10.01
C VAL A 196 12.67 -2.73 9.24
N TYR A 197 13.65 -2.21 8.51
CA TYR A 197 14.53 -2.99 7.62
C TYR A 197 15.98 -3.05 8.09
N GLY A 198 16.35 -2.29 9.13
CA GLY A 198 17.75 -2.15 9.56
C GLY A 198 18.58 -1.21 8.68
N THR A 199 18.00 -0.61 7.64
CA THR A 199 18.64 0.33 6.71
C THR A 199 17.68 1.44 6.32
N ALA A 200 18.21 2.62 5.97
CA ALA A 200 17.43 3.71 5.41
C ALA A 200 17.06 3.51 3.93
N THR A 201 17.71 2.55 3.27
CA THR A 201 17.57 2.29 1.83
C THR A 201 17.30 0.80 1.60
N PRO A 202 16.13 0.27 2.00
CA PRO A 202 15.74 -1.09 1.65
C PRO A 202 15.61 -1.22 0.12
N LEU A 203 15.71 -2.45 -0.40
CA LEU A 203 15.49 -2.72 -1.83
C LEU A 203 14.14 -2.15 -2.28
N ARG A 204 14.13 -1.49 -3.43
CA ARG A 204 12.89 -1.01 -4.08
C ARG A 204 12.14 -2.17 -4.71
N SER A 205 10.89 -1.94 -5.10
CA SER A 205 10.06 -3.00 -5.70
C SER A 205 10.66 -3.59 -6.99
N THR A 206 11.44 -2.80 -7.73
CA THR A 206 12.14 -3.23 -8.95
C THR A 206 13.38 -4.10 -8.70
N GLU A 207 13.78 -4.24 -7.44
CA GLU A 207 14.99 -4.96 -7.02
C GLU A 207 14.66 -6.21 -6.16
N LEU A 208 13.36 -6.50 -5.98
CA LEU A 208 12.85 -7.65 -5.22
C LEU A 208 12.76 -8.91 -6.07
#